data_AF-A0A7C4MU44-F1
#
_entry.id   AF-A0A7C4MU44-F1
#
_cell.length_a   1.000
_cell.length_b   1.000
_cell.length_c   1.000
_cell.angle_alpha   90.00
_cell.angle_beta   90.00
_cell.angle_gamma   90.00
#
_symmetry.space_group_name_H-M   'P 1'
#
loop_
_entity.id
_entity.type
_entity.pdbx_description
1 polymer ?
#
loop_
_entity_poly.entity_id
_entity_poly.type
_entity_poly.pdbx_seq_one_letter_code
_entity_poly.pdbx_strand_id
1 'polypeptide(L)'
;MIDRWRTVFWVCALMGAACGCAQDRPDFGWPRFFGPGPADRQQQRAVRFDPYPQDNGGPALTGVRPREYEKPIPEIDRARWQQPVLQ
;
A
#
# COMPACT_ATOMS: atom_id res chain seq x y z
N MET A 1 -16.61 -43.60 -19.10
CA MET A 1 -16.15 -43.63 -17.69
C MET A 1 -15.39 -42.35 -17.42
N ILE A 2 -15.97 -41.42 -16.65
CA ILE A 2 -15.26 -40.22 -16.23
C ILE A 2 -14.27 -40.64 -15.15
N ASP A 3 -12.99 -40.33 -15.37
CA ASP A 3 -11.90 -40.73 -14.51
C ASP A 3 -12.06 -40.05 -13.14
N ARG A 4 -12.46 -40.82 -12.12
CA ARG A 4 -12.81 -40.32 -10.77
C ARG A 4 -11.70 -39.47 -10.15
N TRP A 5 -10.45 -39.73 -10.53
CA TRP A 5 -9.28 -38.98 -10.11
C TRP A 5 -9.22 -37.58 -10.72
N ARG A 6 -9.68 -37.43 -11.97
CA ARG A 6 -9.71 -36.14 -12.66
C ARG A 6 -10.74 -35.20 -12.04
N THR A 7 -11.91 -35.72 -11.66
CA THR A 7 -12.94 -34.93 -10.97
C THR A 7 -12.51 -34.49 -9.58
N VAL A 8 -11.87 -35.37 -8.80
CA VAL A 8 -11.34 -35.02 -7.47
C VAL A 8 -10.27 -33.93 -7.57
N PHE A 9 -9.35 -34.02 -8.55
CA PHE A 9 -8.33 -33.00 -8.75
C PHE A 9 -8.92 -31.61 -9.02
N TRP A 10 -9.89 -31.51 -9.93
CA TRP A 10 -10.54 -30.24 -10.25
C TRP A 10 -11.35 -29.66 -9.09
N VAL A 11 -12.02 -30.51 -8.30
CA VAL A 11 -12.77 -30.08 -7.11
C VAL A 11 -11.82 -29.53 -6.03
N CYS A 12 -10.71 -30.21 -5.75
CA CYS A 12 -9.72 -29.74 -4.78
C CYS A 12 -9.03 -28.45 -5.24
N ALA A 13 -8.71 -28.33 -6.54
CA ALA A 13 -8.11 -27.10 -7.09
C ALA A 13 -9.06 -25.90 -7.00
N LEU A 14 -10.35 -26.09 -7.32
CA LEU A 14 -11.37 -25.06 -7.17
C LEU A 14 -11.56 -24.63 -5.70
N MET A 15 -11.57 -25.59 -4.77
CA MET A 15 -11.73 -25.29 -3.35
C MET A 15 -10.50 -24.59 -2.74
N GLY A 16 -9.29 -24.93 -3.20
CA GLY A 16 -8.06 -24.24 -2.80
C GLY A 16 -7.99 -22.78 -3.28
N ALA A 17 -8.54 -22.49 -4.47
CA ALA A 17 -8.60 -21.12 -5.00
C ALA A 17 -9.59 -20.24 -4.22
N ALA A 18 -10.73 -20.81 -3.76
CA ALA A 18 -11.75 -20.05 -3.04
C ALA A 18 -11.33 -19.68 -1.59
N CYS A 19 -10.49 -20.48 -0.94
CA CYS A 19 -10.01 -20.22 0.43
C CYS A 19 -8.69 -19.44 0.48
N GLY A 20 -8.11 -19.09 -0.69
CA GLY A 20 -6.73 -18.64 -0.82
C GLY A 20 -6.58 -17.24 -1.40
N CYS A 21 -7.35 -16.25 -0.96
CA CYS A 21 -7.07 -14.85 -1.30
C CYS A 21 -7.18 -13.99 -0.05
N ALA A 22 -6.02 -13.70 0.56
CA ALA A 22 -5.85 -12.69 1.61
C ALA A 22 -5.98 -11.27 1.02
N GLN A 23 -7.05 -11.02 0.27
CA GLN A 23 -7.27 -9.80 -0.52
C GLN A 23 -7.65 -8.59 0.35
N ASP A 24 -7.95 -8.83 1.62
CA ASP A 24 -8.35 -7.80 2.59
C ASP A 24 -7.20 -7.34 3.50
N ARG A 25 -5.94 -7.72 3.23
CA ARG A 25 -4.82 -7.17 3.99
C ARG A 25 -4.53 -5.73 3.52
N PRO A 26 -4.76 -4.71 4.37
CA PRO A 26 -4.52 -3.31 4.00
C PRO A 26 -3.04 -2.99 3.74
N ASP A 27 -2.13 -3.88 4.17
CA ASP A 27 -0.68 -3.66 4.13
C ASP A 27 -0.02 -4.21 2.84
N PHE A 28 -0.71 -5.08 2.08
CA PHE A 28 -0.20 -5.66 0.84
C PHE A 28 -0.89 -5.06 -0.40
N GLY A 29 -0.82 -3.74 -0.51
CA GLY A 29 -0.44 -3.02 -1.74
C GLY A 29 -1.25 -3.11 -3.04
N TRP A 30 -2.40 -3.77 -3.13
CA TRP A 30 -3.18 -3.75 -4.39
C TRP A 30 -4.05 -2.48 -4.47
N PRO A 31 -3.96 -1.68 -5.56
CA PRO A 31 -4.81 -0.52 -5.73
C PRO A 31 -6.28 -0.96 -5.83
N ARG A 32 -7.13 -0.42 -4.98
CA ARG A 32 -8.58 -0.59 -5.08
C ARG A 32 -9.08 0.21 -6.28
N PHE A 33 -9.30 -0.47 -7.40
CA PHE A 33 -9.88 0.14 -8.61
C PHE A 33 -11.30 0.67 -8.37
N PHE A 34 -12.04 0.04 -7.46
CA PHE A 34 -13.38 0.47 -7.06
C PHE A 34 -13.36 0.87 -5.57
N GLY A 35 -13.67 2.14 -5.29
CA GLY A 35 -13.69 2.67 -3.92
C GLY A 35 -12.30 2.85 -3.31
N PRO A 36 -11.48 3.82 -3.78
CA PRO A 36 -10.13 4.06 -3.29
C PRO A 36 -10.08 4.63 -1.84
N GLY A 37 -11.24 4.85 -1.22
CA GLY A 37 -11.38 5.41 0.12
C GLY A 37 -11.28 6.93 0.15
N PRO A 38 -11.35 7.55 1.34
CA PRO A 38 -11.33 9.01 1.51
C PRO A 38 -10.05 9.64 0.96
N ALA A 39 -10.17 10.85 0.40
CA ALA A 39 -9.05 11.59 -0.18
C ALA A 39 -7.92 11.83 0.84
N ASP A 40 -8.26 12.20 2.08
CA ASP A 40 -7.28 12.48 3.13
C ASP A 40 -6.37 11.27 3.41
N ARG A 41 -6.95 10.07 3.40
CA ARG A 41 -6.20 8.82 3.60
C ARG A 41 -5.25 8.55 2.43
N GLN A 42 -5.67 8.87 1.21
CA GLN A 42 -4.84 8.72 0.02
C GLN A 42 -3.67 9.72 0.05
N GLN A 43 -3.93 10.98 0.42
CA GLN A 43 -2.90 12.01 0.57
C GLN A 43 -1.88 11.63 1.63
N GLN A 44 -2.32 11.18 2.82
CA GLN A 44 -1.42 10.75 3.88
C GLN A 44 -0.51 9.60 3.43
N ARG A 45 -1.04 8.62 2.67
CA ARG A 45 -0.24 7.54 2.10
C ARG A 45 0.72 8.05 1.03
N ALA A 46 0.27 8.93 0.14
CA ALA A 46 1.09 9.51 -0.92
C ALA A 46 2.32 10.24 -0.35
N VAL A 47 2.16 10.94 0.77
CA VAL A 47 3.30 11.60 1.42
C VAL A 47 4.17 10.63 2.22
N ARG A 48 3.58 9.62 2.89
CA ARG A 48 4.34 8.60 3.63
C ARG A 48 5.24 7.75 2.73
N PHE A 49 4.74 7.40 1.55
CA PHE A 49 5.43 6.57 0.57
C PHE A 49 5.97 7.40 -0.61
N ASP A 50 6.26 8.68 -0.38
CA ASP A 50 6.92 9.57 -1.35
C ASP A 50 8.31 9.01 -1.70
N PRO A 51 8.63 8.74 -2.99
CA PRO A 51 9.94 8.26 -3.39
C PRO A 51 11.03 9.34 -3.36
N TYR A 52 10.67 10.62 -3.28
CA TYR A 52 11.64 11.71 -3.33
C TYR A 52 12.31 11.97 -1.97
N PRO A 53 13.62 12.31 -1.96
CA PRO A 53 14.37 12.56 -0.72
C PRO A 53 13.87 13.83 -0.03
N GLN A 54 13.63 13.73 1.28
CA GLN A 54 13.17 14.87 2.10
C GLN A 54 14.35 15.78 2.46
N ASP A 55 14.07 17.05 2.73
CA ASP A 55 15.07 17.99 3.22
C ASP A 55 15.34 17.72 4.72
N ASN A 56 16.41 16.97 4.98
CA ASN A 56 16.81 16.54 6.33
C ASN A 56 18.08 17.27 6.81
N GLY A 57 18.26 18.54 6.41
CA GLY A 57 19.39 19.37 6.86
C GLY A 57 20.62 19.37 5.94
N GLY A 58 20.45 18.92 4.70
CA GLY A 58 21.47 19.05 3.65
C GLY A 58 21.37 20.38 2.89
N PRO A 59 22.15 20.55 1.81
CA PRO A 59 21.96 21.65 0.87
C PRO A 59 20.55 21.61 0.28
N ALA A 60 19.91 22.77 0.12
CA ALA A 60 18.55 22.85 -0.40
C ALA A 60 18.44 22.20 -1.79
N LEU A 61 17.62 21.15 -1.89
CA LEU A 61 17.34 20.43 -3.13
C LEU A 61 16.24 21.13 -3.92
N THR A 62 16.56 22.30 -4.49
CA THR A 62 15.62 23.09 -5.29
C THR A 62 15.44 22.50 -6.70
N GLY A 63 14.19 22.37 -7.14
CA GLY A 63 13.86 21.87 -8.49
C GLY A 63 14.04 20.36 -8.72
N VAL A 64 14.42 19.59 -7.70
CA VAL A 64 14.61 18.13 -7.80
C VAL A 64 13.30 17.37 -7.66
N ARG A 65 12.33 17.95 -6.95
CA ARG A 65 11.02 17.37 -6.65
C ARG A 65 9.97 17.89 -7.64
N PRO A 66 9.02 17.06 -8.09
CA PRO A 66 7.86 17.54 -8.82
C PRO A 66 7.03 18.52 -7.97
N ARG A 67 6.28 19.40 -8.63
CA ARG A 67 5.47 20.45 -8.00
C ARG A 67 4.54 19.91 -6.91
N GLU A 68 3.98 18.73 -7.12
CA GLU A 68 3.03 18.08 -6.20
C GLU A 68 3.71 17.58 -4.91
N TYR A 69 5.03 17.43 -4.92
CA TYR A 69 5.86 16.96 -3.81
C TYR A 69 6.84 18.02 -3.31
N GLU A 70 6.72 19.25 -3.80
CA GLU A 70 7.66 20.34 -3.49
C GLU A 70 7.52 20.84 -2.05
N LYS A 71 6.35 20.64 -1.43
CA LYS A 71 6.09 21.01 -0.02
C LYS A 71 6.28 19.79 0.88
N PRO A 72 7.43 19.66 1.58
CA PRO A 72 7.61 18.60 2.55
C PRO A 72 6.74 18.82 3.79
N ILE A 73 6.40 17.72 4.46
CA ILE A 73 5.75 17.77 5.79
C ILE A 73 6.79 18.18 6.84
N PRO A 74 6.41 19.00 7.84
CA PRO A 74 7.29 19.32 8.97
C PRO A 74 7.90 18.08 9.60
N GLU A 75 9.18 18.15 9.97
CA GLU A 75 9.92 17.01 10.55
C GLU A 75 9.21 16.41 11.78
N ILE A 76 8.60 17.26 12.62
CA ILE A 76 7.86 16.86 13.83
C ILE A 76 6.72 15.88 13.49
N ASP A 77 5.98 16.13 12.41
CA ASP A 77 4.85 15.29 12.02
C ASP A 77 5.33 13.96 11.42
N ARG A 78 6.47 13.96 10.74
CA ARG A 78 7.11 12.76 10.19
C ARG A 78 7.66 11.85 11.28
N ALA A 79 8.26 12.41 12.33
CA ALA A 79 8.79 11.65 13.46
C ALA A 79 7.72 10.77 14.14
N ARG A 80 6.44 11.16 14.05
CA ARG A 80 5.31 10.39 14.60
C ARG A 80 4.95 9.15 13.79
N TRP A 81 5.45 8.98 12.56
CA TRP A 81 5.13 7.80 11.74
C TRP A 81 5.78 6.51 12.25
N GLN A 82 6.88 6.63 12.97
CA GLN A 82 7.63 5.51 13.54
C GLN A 82 7.12 5.12 14.93
N GLN A 83 6.23 5.91 15.53
CA GLN A 83 5.69 5.60 16.84
C GLN A 83 4.67 4.47 16.72
N PRO A 84 4.81 3.35 17.47
CA PRO A 84 3.74 2.38 17.56
C PRO A 84 2.52 3.09 18.15
N VAL A 85 1.37 2.96 17.49
CA VAL A 85 0.10 3.41 18.06
C VAL A 85 -0.14 2.51 19.28
N LEU A 86 0.20 3.00 20.47
CA LEU A 86 -0.19 2.36 21.72
C LEU A 86 -1.72 2.47 21.79
N GLN A 87 -2.41 1.37 21.46
CA GLN A 87 -3.85 1.20 21.64
C GLN A 87 -4.16 0.85 23.09
#